data_AF-A0A660CYC9-F1
#
_entry.id   AF-A0A660CYC9-F1
#
_cell.length_a   1.000
_cell.length_b   1.000
_cell.length_c   1.000
_cell.angle_alpha   90.00
_cell.angle_beta   90.00
_cell.angle_gamma   90.00
#
_symmetry.space_group_name_H-M   'P 1'
#
loop_
_entity.id
_entity.type
_entity.pdbx_description
1 polymer ?
#
loop_
_entity_poly.entity_id
_entity_poly.type
_entity_poly.pdbx_seq_one_letter_code
_entity_poly.pdbx_strand_id
1 'polypeptide(L)'
;METFRTLLAKAALGNGISSTAYDTAWVAKLGQLDDELSDLALNWLCERQLPDGSWGAEFPFCYEDRLLSTLAAMISLTSNKHRRRRAAQVEKGLLALKNLTSGAFEGPQLDIKDATVGFELIAPTLMAEAARLGLAICHEESILGELVGVREQKLRKLGGSKINKHITAAFSVELAGQDGVGMLDVDNLQETNGSVKYSPSASAYFALHVKPGDKRALAYISSIIQAGDGGAPAFYQAEIFEIVWSLWNLSRTDIDLSDPEIVRTYLPYLDHVEQHWVRGRGVGWTGNSTLEDCDTTSVAYDVLSEFGRSPDIGAVLQFEDADWFRTYFHEVGPSISTNVHVLGALKQAGYDKCHPRVRKVLEFIRSSKEPGRFCWRDKWHRSAYYTTAHLICAASNYDDALCSDAIGWILNTQRPDGSWGFFDGQATAEETAYCIQALAHWQRHSGTSLSAQISRAGGWLSQHCEPPYAPLWIAKTLYCSATVVKAAILSALRLVDESNQ
;
A
#
# COMPACT_ATOMS: atom_id res chain seq x y z
N MET A 1 -26.54 -4.82 6.20
CA MET A 1 -25.79 -5.16 4.98
C MET A 1 -25.03 -3.91 4.55
N GLU A 2 -23.72 -4.00 4.36
CA GLU A 2 -22.87 -2.88 3.94
C GLU A 2 -23.24 -2.44 2.50
N THR A 3 -23.24 -1.14 2.22
CA THR A 3 -23.48 -0.59 0.87
C THR A 3 -22.40 0.44 0.51
N PHE A 4 -22.27 0.81 -0.77
CA PHE A 4 -21.34 1.87 -1.16
C PHE A 4 -21.61 3.19 -0.44
N ARG A 5 -22.87 3.53 -0.13
CA ARG A 5 -23.19 4.74 0.63
C ARG A 5 -22.60 4.71 2.05
N THR A 6 -22.75 3.59 2.77
CA THR A 6 -22.19 3.45 4.11
C THR A 6 -20.66 3.30 4.09
N LEU A 7 -20.14 2.70 3.03
CA LEU A 7 -18.71 2.51 2.84
C LEU A 7 -17.97 3.81 2.51
N LEU A 8 -18.54 4.68 1.65
CA LEU A 8 -17.93 5.98 1.37
C LEU A 8 -17.94 6.91 2.59
N ALA A 9 -18.94 6.79 3.47
CA ALA A 9 -18.92 7.48 4.75
C ALA A 9 -17.76 7.02 5.66
N LYS A 10 -17.35 5.75 5.56
CA LYS A 10 -16.14 5.23 6.24
C LYS A 10 -14.87 5.71 5.55
N ALA A 11 -14.83 5.71 4.22
CA ALA A 11 -13.70 6.20 3.43
C ALA A 11 -13.36 7.67 3.77
N ALA A 12 -14.39 8.51 4.00
CA ALA A 12 -14.20 9.90 4.41
C ALA A 12 -13.53 10.07 5.79
N LEU A 13 -13.50 9.04 6.62
CA LEU A 13 -12.74 9.05 7.87
C LEU A 13 -11.25 8.76 7.64
N GLY A 14 -10.88 8.17 6.50
CA GLY A 14 -9.50 7.83 6.13
C GLY A 14 -8.80 6.91 7.12
N ASN A 15 -9.56 6.05 7.81
CA ASN A 15 -9.07 5.19 8.89
C ASN A 15 -9.34 3.70 8.64
N GLY A 16 -9.62 3.30 7.39
CA GLY A 16 -9.83 1.91 7.01
C GLY A 16 -8.53 1.09 6.93
N ILE A 17 -7.36 1.72 7.00
CA ILE A 17 -6.07 1.02 7.07
C ILE A 17 -5.92 0.34 8.44
N SER A 18 -5.77 -0.98 8.42
CA SER A 18 -5.55 -1.79 9.62
C SER A 18 -4.17 -1.52 10.24
N SER A 19 -4.08 -1.68 11.56
CA SER A 19 -2.83 -1.62 12.32
C SER A 19 -1.79 -2.63 11.81
N THR A 20 -0.53 -2.22 11.70
CA THR A 20 0.60 -3.07 11.30
C THR A 20 1.51 -3.34 12.50
N ALA A 21 2.21 -4.48 12.49
CA ALA A 21 3.16 -4.78 13.54
C ALA A 21 4.36 -3.83 13.54
N TYR A 22 4.82 -3.40 12.36
CA TYR A 22 5.92 -2.45 12.23
C TYR A 22 5.63 -1.09 12.87
N ASP A 23 4.51 -0.45 12.49
CA ASP A 23 4.14 0.86 13.01
C ASP A 23 3.79 0.80 14.49
N THR A 24 3.07 -0.24 14.91
CA THR A 24 2.75 -0.47 16.33
C THR A 24 4.03 -0.68 17.16
N ALA A 25 4.99 -1.43 16.64
CA ALA A 25 6.25 -1.66 17.33
C ALA A 25 7.09 -0.39 17.50
N TRP A 26 6.99 0.56 16.57
CA TRP A 26 7.61 1.87 16.75
C TRP A 26 6.97 2.68 17.87
N VAL A 27 5.64 2.67 17.97
CA VAL A 27 4.91 3.32 19.08
C VAL A 27 5.30 2.69 20.43
N ALA A 28 5.46 1.36 20.48
CA ALA A 28 5.89 0.63 21.68
C ALA A 28 7.29 1.05 22.21
N LYS A 29 8.12 1.74 21.41
CA LYS A 29 9.44 2.26 21.85
C LYS A 29 9.35 3.56 22.66
N LEU A 30 8.16 4.14 22.80
CA LEU A 30 7.96 5.45 23.44
C LEU A 30 7.80 5.37 24.97
N GLY A 31 8.07 4.24 25.62
CA GLY A 31 7.68 4.02 27.03
C GLY A 31 8.34 4.94 28.06
N GLN A 32 9.50 5.53 27.77
CA GLN A 32 10.11 6.55 28.60
C GLN A 32 9.52 7.95 28.39
N LEU A 33 8.76 8.15 27.32
CA LEU A 33 8.07 9.40 26.98
C LEU A 33 6.60 9.35 27.42
N ASP A 34 5.94 8.21 27.23
CA ASP A 34 4.56 7.94 27.62
C ASP A 34 4.38 6.43 27.93
N ASP A 35 4.20 6.12 29.22
CA ASP A 35 4.19 4.73 29.71
C ASP A 35 2.92 3.99 29.26
N GLU A 36 1.75 4.64 29.37
CA GLU A 36 0.45 4.06 29.00
C GLU A 36 0.34 3.83 27.50
N LEU A 37 0.76 4.82 26.69
CA LEU A 37 0.78 4.72 25.24
C LEU A 37 1.62 3.53 24.77
N SER A 38 2.82 3.37 25.35
CA SER A 38 3.69 2.25 24.99
C SER A 38 3.15 0.91 25.44
N ASP A 39 2.48 0.83 26.60
CA ASP A 39 1.98 -0.44 27.13
C ASP A 39 0.81 -0.97 26.30
N LEU A 40 -0.07 -0.10 25.80
CA LEU A 40 -1.12 -0.46 24.84
C LEU A 40 -0.53 -1.08 23.57
N ALA A 41 0.47 -0.42 22.96
CA ALA A 41 1.14 -0.93 21.77
C ALA A 41 1.90 -2.24 22.04
N LEU A 42 2.53 -2.39 23.22
CA LEU A 42 3.19 -3.64 23.63
C LEU A 42 2.19 -4.78 23.84
N ASN A 43 1.00 -4.50 24.36
CA ASN A 43 -0.06 -5.51 24.52
C ASN A 43 -0.56 -5.95 23.14
N TRP A 44 -0.78 -5.02 22.21
CA TRP A 44 -1.11 -5.34 20.83
C TRP A 44 -0.04 -6.24 20.20
N LEU A 45 1.26 -5.94 20.37
CA LEU A 45 2.33 -6.82 19.89
C LEU A 45 2.27 -8.23 20.49
N CYS A 46 1.99 -8.36 21.79
CA CYS A 46 1.86 -9.67 22.42
C CYS A 46 0.68 -10.48 21.86
N GLU A 47 -0.43 -9.81 21.55
CA GLU A 47 -1.63 -10.44 20.98
C GLU A 47 -1.45 -10.83 19.51
N ARG A 48 -0.62 -10.11 18.77
CA ARG A 48 -0.43 -10.27 17.32
C ARG A 48 0.91 -10.92 16.95
N GLN A 49 1.61 -11.54 17.89
CA GLN A 49 2.77 -12.38 17.58
C GLN A 49 2.29 -13.63 16.82
N LEU A 50 2.93 -13.94 15.69
CA LEU A 50 2.53 -15.05 14.84
C LEU A 50 2.86 -16.43 15.47
N PRO A 51 2.22 -17.51 14.99
CA PRO A 51 2.47 -18.86 15.49
C PRO A 51 3.94 -19.30 15.40
N ASP A 52 4.69 -18.83 14.41
CA ASP A 52 6.13 -19.11 14.24
C ASP A 52 7.05 -18.25 15.13
N GLY A 53 6.50 -17.27 15.85
CA GLY A 53 7.23 -16.34 16.72
C GLY A 53 7.60 -15.00 16.06
N SER A 54 7.43 -14.86 14.75
CA SER A 54 7.65 -13.61 14.03
C SER A 54 6.48 -12.63 14.25
N TRP A 55 6.64 -11.42 13.73
CA TRP A 55 5.57 -10.44 13.54
C TRP A 55 5.46 -10.06 12.08
N GLY A 56 4.30 -9.56 11.67
CA GLY A 56 4.00 -9.15 10.29
C GLY A 56 2.67 -9.73 9.82
N ALA A 57 2.47 -9.79 8.51
CA ALA A 57 1.34 -10.46 7.89
C ALA A 57 1.42 -11.97 8.15
N GLU A 58 0.37 -12.56 8.73
CA GLU A 58 0.27 -14.02 8.84
C GLU A 58 0.29 -14.67 7.45
N PHE A 59 -0.48 -14.07 6.53
CA PHE A 59 -0.52 -14.40 5.12
C PHE A 59 -0.74 -13.11 4.30
N PRO A 60 -0.06 -12.91 3.15
CA PRO A 60 0.96 -13.79 2.56
C PRO A 60 2.30 -13.68 3.28
N PHE A 61 3.17 -14.68 3.10
CA PHE A 61 4.55 -14.54 3.58
C PHE A 61 5.32 -13.55 2.70
N CYS A 62 5.90 -12.53 3.34
CA CYS A 62 6.82 -11.59 2.72
C CYS A 62 8.03 -11.44 3.64
N TYR A 63 9.22 -11.70 3.11
CA TYR A 63 10.44 -11.73 3.93
C TYR A 63 10.71 -10.37 4.56
N GLU A 64 10.58 -9.30 3.78
CA GLU A 64 10.81 -7.91 4.18
C GLU A 64 9.82 -7.48 5.28
N ASP A 65 8.55 -7.84 5.10
CA ASP A 65 7.49 -7.61 6.08
C ASP A 65 7.79 -8.30 7.42
N ARG A 66 8.11 -9.60 7.37
CA ARG A 66 8.43 -10.39 8.56
C ARG A 66 9.69 -9.90 9.25
N LEU A 67 10.73 -9.58 8.49
CA LEU A 67 12.01 -9.15 9.05
C LEU A 67 11.88 -7.79 9.72
N LEU A 68 11.34 -6.78 9.04
CA LEU A 68 11.19 -5.43 9.60
C LEU A 68 10.25 -5.41 10.81
N SER A 69 9.11 -6.09 10.71
CA SER A 69 8.15 -6.18 11.81
C SER A 69 8.73 -6.89 13.02
N THR A 70 9.40 -8.04 12.82
CA THR A 70 10.02 -8.80 13.91
C THR A 70 11.17 -8.03 14.56
N LEU A 71 12.05 -7.40 13.77
CA LEU A 71 13.12 -6.56 14.32
C LEU A 71 12.55 -5.42 15.16
N ALA A 72 11.58 -4.66 14.63
CA ALA A 72 10.98 -3.54 15.34
C ALA A 72 10.32 -3.97 16.65
N ALA A 73 9.54 -5.07 16.63
CA ALA A 73 8.86 -5.62 17.80
C ALA A 73 9.86 -6.16 18.85
N MET A 74 10.89 -6.88 18.42
CA MET A 74 11.92 -7.41 19.31
C MET A 74 12.73 -6.31 19.98
N ILE A 75 13.03 -5.21 19.26
CA ILE A 75 13.69 -4.03 19.81
C ILE A 75 12.81 -3.37 20.86
N SER A 76 11.52 -3.16 20.58
CA SER A 76 10.61 -2.47 21.52
C SER A 76 10.37 -3.29 22.79
N LEU A 77 10.12 -4.60 22.66
CA LEU A 77 9.94 -5.52 23.78
C LEU A 77 11.18 -5.59 24.69
N THR A 78 12.37 -5.67 24.10
CA THR A 78 13.64 -5.76 24.85
C THR A 78 14.04 -4.45 25.52
N SER A 79 13.78 -3.32 24.84
CA SER A 79 14.12 -1.97 25.34
C SER A 79 13.19 -1.52 26.47
N ASN A 80 11.96 -2.03 26.53
CA ASN A 80 11.02 -1.65 27.57
C ASN A 80 11.47 -2.11 28.97
N LYS A 81 11.29 -1.25 29.97
CA LYS A 81 11.64 -1.52 31.39
C LYS A 81 10.94 -2.75 31.97
N HIS A 82 9.81 -3.17 31.40
CA HIS A 82 9.02 -4.33 31.80
C HIS A 82 9.25 -5.58 30.93
N ARG A 83 10.37 -5.69 30.17
CA ARG A 83 10.65 -6.84 29.28
C ARG A 83 10.43 -8.22 29.92
N ARG A 84 10.67 -8.34 31.23
CA ARG A 84 10.52 -9.58 32.01
C ARG A 84 9.09 -10.14 31.98
N ARG A 85 8.07 -9.28 31.82
CA ARG A 85 6.66 -9.70 31.71
C ARG A 85 6.34 -10.35 30.37
N ARG A 86 7.18 -10.11 29.35
CA ARG A 86 6.98 -10.52 27.95
C ARG A 86 8.13 -11.44 27.49
N ALA A 87 8.78 -12.13 28.42
CA ALA A 87 9.93 -12.98 28.15
C ALA A 87 9.61 -14.13 27.19
N ALA A 88 8.42 -14.73 27.30
CA ALA A 88 7.98 -15.80 26.41
C ALA A 88 7.91 -15.33 24.94
N GLN A 89 7.37 -14.14 24.70
CA GLN A 89 7.28 -13.54 23.36
C GLN A 89 8.68 -13.24 22.82
N VAL A 90 9.58 -12.72 23.64
CA VAL A 90 10.98 -12.44 23.27
C VAL A 90 11.73 -13.73 22.93
N GLU A 91 11.61 -14.79 23.74
CA GLU A 91 12.27 -16.08 23.48
C GLU A 91 11.80 -16.69 22.16
N LYS A 92 10.49 -16.66 21.90
CA LYS A 92 9.91 -17.15 20.64
C LYS A 92 10.34 -16.29 19.45
N GLY A 93 10.37 -14.98 19.62
CA GLY A 93 10.80 -14.02 18.61
C GLY A 93 12.30 -14.10 18.28
N LEU A 94 13.14 -14.47 19.24
CA LEU A 94 14.57 -14.74 18.99
C LEU A 94 14.76 -15.93 18.05
N LEU A 95 13.96 -16.99 18.20
CA LEU A 95 14.03 -18.15 17.29
C LEU A 95 13.59 -17.75 15.87
N ALA A 96 12.47 -17.04 15.75
CA ALA A 96 11.99 -16.55 14.46
C ALA A 96 12.99 -15.62 13.78
N LEU A 97 13.54 -14.65 14.52
CA LEU A 97 14.53 -13.71 14.02
C LEU A 97 15.81 -14.41 13.55
N LYS A 98 16.31 -15.38 14.32
CA LYS A 98 17.46 -16.21 13.91
C LYS A 98 17.19 -16.94 12.60
N ASN A 99 16.00 -17.49 12.41
CA ASN A 99 15.65 -18.19 11.16
C ASN A 99 15.58 -17.21 9.98
N LEU A 100 14.97 -16.04 10.17
CA LEU A 100 14.89 -14.99 9.14
C LEU A 100 16.29 -14.46 8.75
N THR A 101 17.21 -14.31 9.71
CA THR A 101 18.54 -13.78 9.42
C THR A 101 19.52 -14.85 8.93
N SER A 102 19.37 -16.11 9.35
CA SER A 102 20.25 -17.21 8.94
C SER A 102 19.90 -17.75 7.55
N GLY A 103 18.62 -17.73 7.16
CA GLY A 103 18.18 -18.10 5.81
C GLY A 103 18.67 -17.15 4.71
N ALA A 104 19.15 -15.96 5.08
CA ALA A 104 19.70 -14.96 4.15
C ALA A 104 21.08 -15.34 3.54
N PHE A 105 21.61 -16.53 3.84
CA PHE A 105 22.82 -17.08 3.19
C PHE A 105 22.49 -18.05 2.04
N GLU A 106 21.28 -18.61 1.98
CA GLU A 106 20.91 -19.68 1.03
C GLU A 106 19.63 -19.36 0.22
N GLY A 107 18.95 -18.24 0.49
CA GLY A 107 17.76 -17.81 -0.24
C GLY A 107 18.05 -17.22 -1.63
N PRO A 108 17.05 -17.19 -2.55
CA PRO A 108 17.20 -16.46 -3.81
C PRO A 108 17.61 -15.02 -3.51
N GLN A 109 18.57 -14.49 -4.28
CA GLN A 109 18.97 -13.08 -4.22
C GLN A 109 17.72 -12.21 -4.08
N LEU A 110 17.67 -11.41 -3.02
CA LEU A 110 16.57 -10.49 -2.73
C LEU A 110 16.37 -9.60 -3.97
N ASP A 111 15.35 -9.90 -4.78
CA ASP A 111 15.08 -9.09 -5.96
C ASP A 111 14.56 -7.75 -5.46
N ILE A 112 15.35 -6.70 -5.63
CA ILE A 112 15.03 -5.33 -5.21
C ILE A 112 13.67 -4.88 -5.80
N LYS A 113 13.23 -5.47 -6.92
CA LYS A 113 11.92 -5.19 -7.52
C LYS A 113 10.74 -5.58 -6.61
N ASP A 114 10.95 -6.52 -5.70
CA ASP A 114 9.94 -7.06 -4.80
C ASP A 114 10.02 -6.47 -3.37
N ALA A 115 11.01 -5.62 -3.08
CA ALA A 115 11.25 -5.10 -1.74
C ALA A 115 10.17 -4.09 -1.31
N THR A 116 9.84 -4.09 -0.01
CA THR A 116 8.93 -3.10 0.58
C THR A 116 9.57 -1.71 0.63
N VAL A 117 8.76 -0.67 0.86
CA VAL A 117 9.22 0.72 0.82
C VAL A 117 10.32 0.98 1.84
N GLY A 118 11.49 1.40 1.35
CA GLY A 118 12.61 1.77 2.20
C GLY A 118 13.31 0.59 2.88
N PHE A 119 13.02 -0.66 2.51
CA PHE A 119 13.61 -1.86 3.13
C PHE A 119 15.14 -1.78 3.21
N GLU A 120 15.81 -1.49 2.10
CA GLU A 120 17.28 -1.41 2.03
C GLU A 120 17.88 -0.27 2.87
N LEU A 121 17.07 0.71 3.29
CA LEU A 121 17.49 1.86 4.09
C LEU A 121 17.18 1.68 5.58
N ILE A 122 16.09 0.95 5.89
CA ILE A 122 15.59 0.71 7.25
C ILE A 122 16.18 -0.57 7.84
N ALA A 123 16.24 -1.67 7.09
CA ALA A 123 16.72 -2.95 7.61
C ALA A 123 18.12 -2.86 8.24
N PRO A 124 19.11 -2.15 7.65
CA PRO A 124 20.42 -1.99 8.27
C PRO A 124 20.39 -1.30 9.65
N THR A 125 19.52 -0.30 9.83
CA THR A 125 19.46 0.43 11.10
C THR A 125 18.83 -0.41 12.20
N LEU A 126 17.78 -1.18 11.87
CA LEU A 126 17.14 -2.10 12.81
C LEU A 126 18.02 -3.31 13.13
N MET A 127 18.76 -3.85 12.15
CA MET A 127 19.74 -4.91 12.39
C MET A 127 20.85 -4.46 13.35
N ALA A 128 21.40 -3.26 13.13
CA ALA A 128 22.40 -2.68 14.02
C ALA A 128 21.86 -2.47 15.45
N GLU A 129 20.62 -1.98 15.57
CA GLU A 129 19.98 -1.78 16.88
C GLU A 129 19.69 -3.11 17.60
N ALA A 130 19.18 -4.11 16.88
CA ALA A 130 18.96 -5.44 17.42
C ALA A 130 20.27 -6.10 17.89
N ALA A 131 21.38 -5.88 17.17
CA ALA A 131 22.71 -6.36 17.57
C ALA A 131 23.21 -5.68 18.86
N ARG A 132 23.00 -4.37 19.03
CA ARG A 132 23.34 -3.64 20.27
C ARG A 132 22.60 -4.20 21.49
N LEU A 133 21.37 -4.69 21.28
CA LEU A 133 20.56 -5.32 22.32
C LEU A 133 20.83 -6.82 22.52
N GLY A 134 21.79 -7.40 21.77
CA GLY A 134 22.13 -8.83 21.85
C GLY A 134 21.06 -9.77 21.26
N LEU A 135 20.22 -9.27 20.36
CA LEU A 135 19.09 -10.01 19.78
C LEU A 135 19.43 -10.69 18.45
N ALA A 136 20.39 -10.14 17.70
CA ALA A 136 20.78 -10.62 16.39
C ALA A 136 22.31 -10.60 16.23
N ILE A 137 22.81 -11.47 15.36
CA ILE A 137 24.22 -11.50 14.95
C ILE A 137 24.26 -10.99 13.51
N CYS A 138 25.05 -9.95 13.26
CA CYS A 138 25.33 -9.48 11.91
C CYS A 138 26.60 -10.17 11.42
N HIS A 139 26.51 -10.95 10.35
CA HIS A 139 27.67 -11.41 9.60
C HIS A 139 27.86 -10.45 8.44
N GLU A 140 29.05 -9.84 8.32
CA GLU A 140 29.37 -8.89 7.23
C GLU A 140 29.20 -9.51 5.84
N GLU A 141 29.37 -10.83 5.73
CA GLU A 141 29.23 -11.62 4.50
C GLU A 141 27.78 -12.03 4.18
N SER A 142 26.78 -11.62 4.98
CA SER A 142 25.37 -11.92 4.71
C SER A 142 24.72 -10.90 3.76
N ILE A 143 23.61 -11.26 3.10
CA ILE A 143 22.80 -10.31 2.29
C ILE A 143 22.44 -9.06 3.09
N LEU A 144 22.17 -9.19 4.39
CA LEU A 144 21.85 -8.07 5.28
C LEU A 144 23.08 -7.17 5.56
N GLY A 145 24.29 -7.70 5.45
CA GLY A 145 25.55 -6.96 5.51
C GLY A 145 25.77 -6.06 4.30
N GLU A 146 25.41 -6.52 3.09
CA GLU A 146 25.51 -5.74 1.86
C GLU A 146 24.61 -4.49 1.87
N LEU A 147 23.46 -4.57 2.53
CA LEU A 147 22.51 -3.46 2.65
C LEU A 147 23.10 -2.23 3.34
N VAL A 148 24.13 -2.38 4.18
CA VAL A 148 24.86 -1.25 4.78
C VAL A 148 25.48 -0.37 3.69
N GLY A 149 26.16 -1.00 2.72
CA GLY A 149 26.75 -0.31 1.58
C GLY A 149 25.70 0.31 0.66
N VAL A 150 24.61 -0.40 0.39
CA VAL A 150 23.48 0.11 -0.41
C VAL A 150 22.88 1.36 0.23
N ARG A 151 22.67 1.34 1.56
CA ARG A 151 22.16 2.48 2.32
C ARG A 151 23.06 3.69 2.18
N GLU A 152 24.38 3.53 2.37
CA GLU A 152 25.32 4.64 2.21
C GLU A 152 25.29 5.24 0.80
N GLN A 153 25.28 4.38 -0.23
CA GLN A 153 25.23 4.84 -1.62
C GLN A 153 23.94 5.61 -1.91
N LYS A 154 22.78 5.14 -1.43
CA LYS A 154 21.50 5.84 -1.61
C LYS A 154 21.44 7.15 -0.83
N LEU A 155 21.94 7.19 0.41
CA LEU A 155 21.99 8.42 1.21
C LEU A 155 22.91 9.49 0.61
N ARG A 156 24.04 9.10 -0.01
CA ARG A 156 24.93 10.05 -0.71
C ARG A 156 24.23 10.79 -1.86
N LYS A 157 23.16 10.22 -2.44
CA LYS A 157 22.36 10.88 -3.48
C LYS A 157 21.57 12.09 -2.99
N LEU A 158 21.44 12.28 -1.67
CA LEU A 158 20.92 13.53 -1.11
C LEU A 158 21.84 14.72 -1.39
N GLY A 159 23.12 14.49 -1.73
CA GLY A 159 24.03 15.57 -2.14
C GLY A 159 24.24 16.65 -1.06
N GLY A 160 24.13 16.28 0.22
CA GLY A 160 24.18 17.21 1.35
C GLY A 160 22.85 17.90 1.70
N SER A 161 21.78 17.70 0.92
CA SER A 161 20.43 18.12 1.31
C SER A 161 19.93 17.30 2.51
N LYS A 162 19.00 17.89 3.27
CA LYS A 162 18.41 17.28 4.45
C LYS A 162 17.01 16.76 4.16
N ILE A 163 16.65 15.63 4.75
CA ILE A 163 15.30 15.05 4.63
C ILE A 163 14.29 15.99 5.30
N ASN A 164 13.23 16.35 4.57
CA ASN A 164 12.15 17.22 5.01
C ASN A 164 10.82 16.79 4.35
N LYS A 165 9.71 17.45 4.69
CA LYS A 165 8.34 17.08 4.27
C LYS A 165 8.07 17.00 2.76
N HIS A 166 8.97 17.54 1.92
CA HIS A 166 8.88 17.52 0.45
C HIS A 166 9.69 16.38 -0.19
N ILE A 167 10.31 15.51 0.61
CA ILE A 167 11.09 14.36 0.13
C ILE A 167 10.39 13.08 0.58
N THR A 168 10.15 12.15 -0.34
CA THR A 168 9.44 10.88 -0.04
C THR A 168 10.14 10.05 1.04
N ALA A 169 11.47 10.12 1.13
CA ALA A 169 12.27 9.50 2.19
C ALA A 169 11.87 9.94 3.61
N ALA A 170 11.16 11.06 3.79
CA ALA A 170 10.61 11.45 5.09
C ALA A 170 9.51 10.49 5.59
N PHE A 171 8.84 9.74 4.71
CA PHE A 171 7.92 8.67 5.10
C PHE A 171 8.65 7.52 5.80
N SER A 172 9.93 7.36 5.51
CA SER A 172 10.83 6.36 6.09
C SER A 172 11.95 7.04 6.90
N VAL A 173 11.71 8.22 7.50
CA VAL A 173 12.76 9.05 8.13
C VAL A 173 13.57 8.29 9.19
N GLU A 174 13.00 7.27 9.81
CA GLU A 174 13.66 6.35 10.74
C GLU A 174 14.83 5.56 10.14
N LEU A 175 14.96 5.54 8.80
CA LEU A 175 16.15 5.08 8.08
C LEU A 175 17.41 5.82 8.52
N ALA A 176 17.26 6.99 9.13
CA ALA A 176 18.38 7.74 9.70
C ALA A 176 19.03 7.00 10.89
N GLY A 177 18.26 6.17 11.61
CA GLY A 177 18.73 5.52 12.82
C GLY A 177 19.03 6.53 13.94
N GLN A 178 19.61 6.06 15.03
CA GLN A 178 19.88 6.90 16.20
C GLN A 178 20.95 7.98 15.93
N ASP A 179 21.93 7.68 15.07
CA ASP A 179 23.10 8.55 14.84
C ASP A 179 22.94 9.45 13.59
N GLY A 180 21.86 9.28 12.82
CA GLY A 180 21.65 9.98 11.54
C GLY A 180 20.84 11.28 11.64
N VAL A 181 20.56 11.80 12.83
CA VAL A 181 19.73 13.02 12.98
C VAL A 181 20.33 14.22 12.24
N GLY A 182 21.66 14.26 12.07
CA GLY A 182 22.36 15.34 11.36
C GLY A 182 21.99 15.49 9.87
N MET A 183 21.43 14.48 9.21
CA MET A 183 20.95 14.58 7.82
C MET A 183 19.45 14.91 7.70
N LEU A 184 18.80 15.24 8.81
CA LEU A 184 17.41 15.61 8.87
C LEU A 184 17.24 17.13 9.01
N ASP A 185 16.15 17.65 8.45
CA ASP A 185 15.71 19.01 8.68
C ASP A 185 14.70 19.02 9.84
N VAL A 186 15.22 19.18 11.06
CA VAL A 186 14.52 18.93 12.32
C VAL A 186 13.19 19.70 12.42
N ASP A 187 13.13 20.92 11.91
CA ASP A 187 11.95 21.79 12.00
C ASP A 187 11.03 21.73 10.77
N ASN A 188 11.40 20.94 9.75
CA ASN A 188 10.67 20.85 8.48
C ASN A 188 10.21 19.43 8.13
N LEU A 189 10.18 18.52 9.11
CA LEU A 189 9.64 17.16 8.95
C LEU A 189 8.15 17.07 9.28
N GLN A 190 7.67 17.78 10.31
CA GLN A 190 6.30 17.66 10.78
C GLN A 190 5.30 18.31 9.81
N GLU A 191 4.14 17.69 9.64
CA GLU A 191 2.98 18.23 8.94
C GLU A 191 1.96 18.83 9.92
N THR A 192 0.86 19.39 9.40
CA THR A 192 -0.12 20.17 10.18
C THR A 192 -0.68 19.44 11.41
N ASN A 193 -0.90 18.13 11.30
CA ASN A 193 -1.43 17.30 12.39
C ASN A 193 -0.35 16.86 13.42
N GLY A 194 0.90 17.30 13.27
CA GLY A 194 2.01 16.92 14.14
C GLY A 194 2.73 15.64 13.73
N SER A 195 2.21 14.89 12.75
CA SER A 195 2.87 13.70 12.20
C SER A 195 4.10 14.04 11.38
N VAL A 196 4.96 13.06 11.15
CA VAL A 196 5.91 13.07 10.02
C VAL A 196 5.32 12.19 8.92
N LYS A 197 4.93 12.82 7.80
CA LYS A 197 4.38 12.16 6.60
C LYS A 197 3.22 11.20 6.88
N TYR A 198 2.39 11.50 7.88
CA TYR A 198 1.24 10.65 8.26
C TYR A 198 1.62 9.21 8.61
N SER A 199 2.91 8.93 8.87
CA SER A 199 3.39 7.61 9.26
C SER A 199 3.56 7.56 10.78
N PRO A 200 2.84 6.68 11.49
CA PRO A 200 3.00 6.51 12.94
C PRO A 200 4.43 6.10 13.32
N SER A 201 5.05 5.19 12.56
CA SER A 201 6.46 4.82 12.80
C SER A 201 7.44 5.99 12.61
N ALA A 202 7.31 6.78 11.55
CA ALA A 202 8.14 7.96 11.32
C ALA A 202 7.97 9.00 12.43
N SER A 203 6.73 9.19 12.88
CA SER A 203 6.38 10.12 13.96
C SER A 203 6.90 9.64 15.32
N ALA A 204 6.85 8.34 15.58
CA ALA A 204 7.40 7.75 16.80
C ALA A 204 8.93 7.87 16.82
N TYR A 205 9.61 7.57 15.71
CA TYR A 205 11.04 7.82 15.57
C TYR A 205 11.39 9.30 15.81
N PHE A 206 10.61 10.22 15.22
CA PHE A 206 10.81 11.65 15.38
C PHE A 206 10.68 12.09 16.85
N ALA A 207 9.60 11.71 17.51
CA ALA A 207 9.34 12.01 18.93
C ALA A 207 10.35 11.37 19.88
N LEU A 208 11.05 10.31 19.43
CA LEU A 208 12.02 9.57 20.22
C LEU A 208 13.45 10.09 20.06
N HIS A 209 13.91 10.31 18.83
CA HIS A 209 15.31 10.57 18.52
C HIS A 209 15.58 11.96 17.93
N VAL A 210 14.61 12.56 17.24
CA VAL A 210 14.82 13.84 16.52
C VAL A 210 14.44 15.02 17.40
N LYS A 211 13.23 14.99 17.96
CA LYS A 211 12.75 15.95 18.96
C LYS A 211 12.17 15.16 20.15
N PRO A 212 13.03 14.67 21.06
CA PRO A 212 12.61 13.86 22.21
C PRO A 212 11.46 14.51 22.99
N GLY A 213 10.33 13.81 23.10
CA GLY A 213 9.16 14.29 23.83
C GLY A 213 8.34 15.37 23.10
N ASP A 214 8.47 15.49 21.77
CA ASP A 214 7.65 16.42 21.00
C ASP A 214 6.15 16.16 21.20
N LYS A 215 5.45 17.13 21.78
CA LYS A 215 4.05 17.00 22.18
C LYS A 215 3.10 16.81 20.99
N ARG A 216 3.42 17.35 19.82
CA ARG A 216 2.54 17.25 18.64
C ARG A 216 2.64 15.88 17.99
N ALA A 217 3.85 15.35 17.85
CA ALA A 217 4.06 13.99 17.38
C ALA A 217 3.46 12.96 18.34
N LEU A 218 3.63 13.14 19.66
CA LEU A 218 2.99 12.28 20.66
C LEU A 218 1.46 12.40 20.63
N ALA A 219 0.90 13.60 20.48
CA ALA A 219 -0.55 13.78 20.38
C ALA A 219 -1.13 13.12 19.11
N TYR A 220 -0.43 13.23 17.98
CA TYR A 220 -0.80 12.52 16.75
C TYR A 220 -0.87 11.01 16.98
N ILE A 221 0.18 10.41 17.54
CA ILE A 221 0.24 8.96 17.80
C ILE A 221 -0.81 8.54 18.84
N SER A 222 -0.93 9.30 19.92
CA SER A 222 -1.89 9.04 20.99
C SER A 222 -3.33 9.01 20.47
N SER A 223 -3.69 9.93 19.56
CA SER A 223 -5.02 9.95 18.95
C SER A 223 -5.33 8.67 18.17
N ILE A 224 -4.34 8.07 17.51
CA ILE A 224 -4.49 6.82 16.76
C ILE A 224 -4.69 5.65 17.72
N ILE A 225 -3.81 5.52 18.72
CA ILE A 225 -3.88 4.40 19.68
C ILE A 225 -5.18 4.43 20.48
N GLN A 226 -5.64 5.63 20.88
CA GLN A 226 -6.87 5.81 21.65
C GLN A 226 -8.14 5.58 20.83
N ALA A 227 -8.14 5.97 19.55
CA ALA A 227 -9.29 5.76 18.67
C ALA A 227 -9.35 4.34 18.08
N GLY A 228 -8.21 3.65 18.02
CA GLY A 228 -8.03 2.34 17.40
C GLY A 228 -8.06 1.16 18.37
N ASP A 229 -7.38 0.08 17.98
CA ASP A 229 -7.33 -1.20 18.70
C ASP A 229 -6.10 -1.35 19.61
N GLY A 230 -5.40 -0.24 19.90
CA GLY A 230 -4.09 -0.27 20.57
C GLY A 230 -2.89 -0.40 19.62
N GLY A 231 -3.14 -0.66 18.33
CA GLY A 231 -2.12 -0.67 17.28
C GLY A 231 -2.13 0.61 16.43
N ALA A 232 -1.15 0.73 15.52
CA ALA A 232 -1.02 1.84 14.59
C ALA A 232 -0.96 1.37 13.13
N PRO A 233 -1.63 2.05 12.17
CA PRO A 233 -1.64 1.71 10.75
C PRO A 233 -0.38 2.21 10.02
N ALA A 234 -0.24 1.83 8.75
CA ALA A 234 0.87 2.29 7.89
C ALA A 234 0.81 3.80 7.54
N PHE A 235 -0.40 4.35 7.42
CA PHE A 235 -0.67 5.76 7.08
C PHE A 235 -1.95 6.23 7.80
N TYR A 236 -1.98 7.46 8.32
CA TYR A 236 -3.18 8.00 8.98
C TYR A 236 -3.30 9.54 8.95
N GLN A 237 -4.42 10.12 8.52
CA GLN A 237 -5.54 9.54 7.76
C GLN A 237 -5.23 9.47 6.26
N ALA A 238 -5.96 8.65 5.50
CA ALA A 238 -5.81 8.50 4.04
C ALA A 238 -7.16 8.64 3.30
N GLU A 239 -7.94 9.68 3.63
CA GLU A 239 -9.34 9.78 3.18
C GLU A 239 -9.49 9.98 1.68
N ILE A 240 -8.58 10.71 1.02
CA ILE A 240 -8.64 10.88 -0.45
C ILE A 240 -8.36 9.53 -1.12
N PHE A 241 -7.34 8.80 -0.66
CA PHE A 241 -7.04 7.46 -1.16
C PHE A 241 -8.26 6.53 -0.99
N GLU A 242 -8.84 6.43 0.20
CA GLU A 242 -9.97 5.51 0.42
C GLU A 242 -11.22 5.93 -0.36
N ILE A 243 -11.51 7.24 -0.49
CA ILE A 243 -12.64 7.75 -1.27
C ILE A 243 -12.44 7.40 -2.75
N VAL A 244 -11.29 7.77 -3.32
CA VAL A 244 -10.99 7.63 -4.75
C VAL A 244 -11.05 6.16 -5.16
N TRP A 245 -10.42 5.26 -4.41
CA TRP A 245 -10.47 3.83 -4.72
C TRP A 245 -11.86 3.23 -4.48
N SER A 246 -12.61 3.70 -3.49
CA SER A 246 -13.98 3.20 -3.27
C SER A 246 -14.93 3.59 -4.41
N LEU A 247 -14.83 4.84 -4.89
CA LEU A 247 -15.58 5.32 -6.05
C LEU A 247 -15.13 4.63 -7.34
N TRP A 248 -13.82 4.40 -7.50
CA TRP A 248 -13.30 3.66 -8.65
C TRP A 248 -13.87 2.24 -8.70
N ASN A 249 -13.93 1.53 -7.57
CA ASN A 249 -14.57 0.21 -7.52
C ASN A 249 -16.08 0.26 -7.79
N LEU A 250 -16.79 1.28 -7.26
CA LEU A 250 -18.20 1.51 -7.56
C LEU A 250 -18.44 1.66 -9.07
N SER A 251 -17.60 2.45 -9.75
CA SER A 251 -17.74 2.71 -11.19
C SER A 251 -17.63 1.48 -12.09
N ARG A 252 -17.11 0.35 -11.57
CA ARG A 252 -17.01 -0.89 -12.34
C ARG A 252 -18.38 -1.58 -12.52
N THR A 253 -19.34 -1.28 -11.65
CA THR A 253 -20.72 -1.82 -11.68
C THR A 253 -21.56 -1.16 -12.78
N ASP A 254 -22.72 -1.72 -13.13
CA ASP A 254 -23.63 -1.13 -14.14
C ASP A 254 -24.46 0.04 -13.56
N ILE A 255 -23.76 1.04 -13.02
CA ILE A 255 -24.33 2.25 -12.45
C ILE A 255 -24.13 3.43 -13.40
N ASP A 256 -25.21 4.15 -13.71
CA ASP A 256 -25.11 5.41 -14.46
C ASP A 256 -24.60 6.54 -13.55
N LEU A 257 -23.30 6.81 -13.63
CA LEU A 257 -22.65 7.86 -12.84
C LEU A 257 -23.02 9.28 -13.29
N SER A 258 -23.69 9.44 -14.44
CA SER A 258 -24.20 10.72 -14.91
C SER A 258 -25.59 11.05 -14.37
N ASP A 259 -26.27 10.08 -13.74
CA ASP A 259 -27.58 10.30 -13.10
C ASP A 259 -27.45 11.35 -11.99
N PRO A 260 -28.23 12.45 -12.03
CA PRO A 260 -28.20 13.49 -10.99
C PRO A 260 -28.40 12.98 -9.56
N GLU A 261 -29.15 11.89 -9.35
CA GLU A 261 -29.33 11.28 -8.02
C GLU A 261 -28.05 10.61 -7.54
N ILE A 262 -27.36 9.88 -8.43
CA ILE A 262 -26.07 9.25 -8.13
C ILE A 262 -25.01 10.30 -7.85
N VAL A 263 -24.90 11.32 -8.71
CA VAL A 263 -23.96 12.44 -8.49
C VAL A 263 -24.24 13.10 -7.14
N ARG A 264 -25.50 13.41 -6.80
CA ARG A 264 -25.86 14.01 -5.49
C ARG A 264 -25.55 13.10 -4.31
N THR A 265 -25.71 11.79 -4.47
CA THR A 265 -25.43 10.80 -3.42
C THR A 265 -23.95 10.79 -3.05
N TYR A 266 -23.07 10.93 -4.03
CA TYR A 266 -21.62 10.89 -3.83
C TYR A 266 -20.95 12.28 -3.88
N LEU A 267 -21.74 13.34 -4.05
CA LEU A 267 -21.31 14.73 -4.17
C LEU A 267 -20.31 15.16 -3.09
N PRO A 268 -20.54 14.90 -1.78
CA PRO A 268 -19.61 15.36 -0.74
C PRO A 268 -18.21 14.78 -0.88
N TYR A 269 -18.09 13.56 -1.41
CA TYR A 269 -16.81 12.88 -1.58
C TYR A 269 -16.08 13.37 -2.83
N LEU A 270 -16.82 13.61 -3.92
CA LEU A 270 -16.28 14.24 -5.14
C LEU A 270 -15.77 15.64 -4.82
N ASP A 271 -16.58 16.44 -4.13
CA ASP A 271 -16.23 17.82 -3.75
C ASP A 271 -15.03 17.84 -2.78
N HIS A 272 -14.89 16.86 -1.87
CA HIS A 272 -13.72 16.74 -1.00
C HIS A 272 -12.43 16.53 -1.82
N VAL A 273 -12.47 15.64 -2.81
CA VAL A 273 -11.31 15.40 -3.70
C VAL A 273 -10.99 16.65 -4.52
N GLU A 274 -12.00 17.31 -5.13
CA GLU A 274 -11.80 18.52 -5.93
C GLU A 274 -11.32 19.72 -5.09
N GLN A 275 -11.81 19.86 -3.86
CA GLN A 275 -11.38 20.92 -2.95
C GLN A 275 -9.88 20.83 -2.62
N HIS A 276 -9.36 19.61 -2.55
CA HIS A 276 -7.96 19.33 -2.26
C HIS A 276 -7.11 19.11 -3.53
N TRP A 277 -7.72 19.22 -4.71
CA TRP A 277 -7.02 19.10 -5.99
C TRP A 277 -6.23 20.37 -6.29
N VAL A 278 -4.91 20.24 -6.37
CA VAL A 278 -4.03 21.33 -6.81
C VAL A 278 -3.89 21.27 -8.33
N ARG A 279 -4.46 22.23 -9.07
CA ARG A 279 -4.33 22.25 -10.54
C ARG A 279 -2.86 22.26 -10.98
N GLY A 280 -2.59 21.48 -12.03
CA GLY A 280 -1.25 21.19 -12.53
C GLY A 280 -0.42 20.25 -11.66
N ARG A 281 -0.92 19.82 -10.48
CA ARG A 281 -0.18 18.96 -9.54
C ARG A 281 -0.91 17.70 -9.11
N GLY A 282 -2.20 17.79 -8.82
CA GLY A 282 -3.06 16.68 -8.46
C GLY A 282 -3.41 16.64 -6.98
N VAL A 283 -3.47 15.43 -6.43
CA VAL A 283 -3.85 15.15 -5.04
C VAL A 283 -2.85 14.17 -4.40
N GLY A 284 -2.74 14.23 -3.08
CA GLY A 284 -2.11 13.18 -2.27
C GLY A 284 -3.17 12.32 -1.56
N TRP A 285 -2.75 11.50 -0.61
CA TRP A 285 -3.63 10.56 0.09
C TRP A 285 -4.59 11.20 1.09
N THR A 286 -4.29 12.42 1.53
CA THR A 286 -5.10 13.21 2.45
C THR A 286 -5.05 14.68 2.06
N GLY A 287 -6.09 15.44 2.41
CA GLY A 287 -6.27 16.82 1.96
C GLY A 287 -5.17 17.80 2.39
N ASN A 288 -4.43 17.49 3.46
CA ASN A 288 -3.31 18.30 3.91
C ASN A 288 -1.93 17.80 3.43
N SER A 289 -1.89 16.76 2.60
CA SER A 289 -0.63 16.15 2.15
C SER A 289 0.25 17.19 1.46
N THR A 290 1.51 17.30 1.90
CA THR A 290 2.50 18.16 1.23
C THR A 290 2.87 17.66 -0.17
N LEU A 291 2.73 16.36 -0.45
CA LEU A 291 3.13 15.76 -1.72
C LEU A 291 1.91 15.18 -2.43
N GLU A 292 1.79 15.50 -3.71
CA GLU A 292 0.91 14.83 -4.66
C GLU A 292 1.63 13.61 -5.27
N ASP A 293 0.85 12.61 -5.68
CA ASP A 293 1.36 11.45 -6.41
C ASP A 293 0.50 11.13 -7.63
N CYS A 294 1.14 10.62 -8.67
CA CYS A 294 0.51 10.31 -9.94
C CYS A 294 -0.50 9.17 -9.82
N ASP A 295 -0.34 8.28 -8.84
CA ASP A 295 -1.23 7.12 -8.66
C ASP A 295 -2.62 7.59 -8.24
N THR A 296 -2.71 8.26 -7.09
CA THR A 296 -3.93 8.88 -6.56
C THR A 296 -4.50 9.89 -7.55
N THR A 297 -3.64 10.73 -8.15
CA THR A 297 -4.08 11.76 -9.11
C THR A 297 -4.70 11.14 -10.37
N SER A 298 -4.17 10.04 -10.89
CA SER A 298 -4.70 9.41 -12.10
C SER A 298 -6.04 8.71 -11.83
N VAL A 299 -6.14 7.97 -10.72
CA VAL A 299 -7.41 7.32 -10.34
C VAL A 299 -8.46 8.38 -9.99
N ALA A 300 -8.08 9.46 -9.31
CA ALA A 300 -8.98 10.56 -9.01
C ALA A 300 -9.44 11.30 -10.27
N TYR A 301 -8.55 11.50 -11.26
CA TYR A 301 -8.93 12.04 -12.56
C TYR A 301 -9.99 11.17 -13.23
N ASP A 302 -9.75 9.86 -13.29
CA ASP A 302 -10.64 8.86 -13.90
C ASP A 302 -12.04 8.93 -13.26
N VAL A 303 -12.08 8.78 -11.93
CA VAL A 303 -13.32 8.84 -11.14
C VAL A 303 -14.06 10.17 -11.33
N LEU A 304 -13.40 11.31 -11.14
CA LEU A 304 -14.05 12.61 -11.26
C LEU A 304 -14.68 12.78 -12.65
N SER A 305 -13.95 12.39 -13.69
CA SER A 305 -14.44 12.48 -15.07
C SER A 305 -15.62 11.55 -15.35
N GLU A 306 -15.63 10.32 -14.83
CA GLU A 306 -16.78 9.40 -14.96
C GLU A 306 -18.04 9.93 -14.24
N PHE A 307 -17.88 10.65 -13.13
CA PHE A 307 -18.95 11.38 -12.43
C PHE A 307 -19.34 12.73 -13.08
N GLY A 308 -18.92 12.97 -14.32
CA GLY A 308 -19.28 14.16 -15.09
C GLY A 308 -18.57 15.45 -14.66
N ARG A 309 -17.50 15.38 -13.86
CA ARG A 309 -16.61 16.53 -13.61
C ARG A 309 -15.66 16.77 -14.79
N SER A 310 -15.00 17.92 -14.77
CA SER A 310 -13.95 18.27 -15.73
C SER A 310 -12.61 18.50 -15.01
N PRO A 311 -12.00 17.43 -14.47
CA PRO A 311 -10.73 17.53 -13.76
C PRO A 311 -9.58 17.93 -14.69
N ASP A 312 -8.48 18.41 -14.11
CA ASP A 312 -7.32 18.91 -14.86
C ASP A 312 -6.33 17.78 -15.19
N ILE A 313 -6.30 17.34 -16.45
CA ILE A 313 -5.36 16.29 -16.90
C ILE A 313 -3.89 16.72 -16.77
N GLY A 314 -3.61 18.04 -16.74
CA GLY A 314 -2.26 18.57 -16.55
C GLY A 314 -1.60 18.10 -15.26
N ALA A 315 -2.40 17.81 -14.22
CA ALA A 315 -1.94 17.23 -12.97
C ALA A 315 -1.35 15.82 -13.13
N VAL A 316 -1.87 15.02 -14.05
CA VAL A 316 -1.29 13.71 -14.40
C VAL A 316 -0.06 13.91 -15.29
N LEU A 317 -0.16 14.81 -16.27
CA LEU A 317 0.89 15.02 -17.28
C LEU A 317 2.21 15.57 -16.70
N GLN A 318 2.19 16.28 -15.58
CA GLN A 318 3.44 16.75 -14.96
C GLN A 318 4.35 15.61 -14.44
N PHE A 319 3.81 14.39 -14.28
CA PHE A 319 4.59 13.21 -13.88
C PHE A 319 5.17 12.43 -15.07
N GLU A 320 4.90 12.87 -16.31
CA GLU A 320 5.45 12.28 -17.51
C GLU A 320 6.99 12.39 -17.55
N ASP A 321 7.67 11.25 -17.70
CA ASP A 321 9.12 11.17 -17.93
C ASP A 321 9.41 10.56 -19.32
N ALA A 322 10.68 10.33 -19.64
CA ALA A 322 11.13 9.83 -20.93
C ALA A 322 10.41 8.54 -21.36
N ASP A 323 10.39 7.53 -20.49
CA ASP A 323 9.93 6.16 -20.82
C ASP A 323 8.67 5.72 -20.07
N TRP A 324 8.29 6.43 -18.99
CA TRP A 324 7.13 6.11 -18.16
C TRP A 324 6.61 7.37 -17.44
N PHE A 325 5.52 7.23 -16.69
CA PHE A 325 5.07 8.21 -15.70
C PHE A 325 5.61 7.84 -14.32
N ARG A 326 6.16 8.83 -13.62
CA ARG A 326 6.67 8.69 -12.24
C ARG A 326 5.50 8.59 -11.25
N THR A 327 5.70 7.93 -10.12
CA THR A 327 4.71 7.99 -9.01
C THR A 327 4.81 9.32 -8.26
N TYR A 328 6.00 9.70 -7.82
CA TYR A 328 6.26 11.00 -7.21
C TYR A 328 7.14 11.84 -8.11
N PHE A 329 6.92 13.16 -8.13
CA PHE A 329 7.54 14.07 -9.10
C PHE A 329 9.08 14.00 -9.11
N HIS A 330 9.68 13.82 -7.93
CA HIS A 330 11.14 13.76 -7.73
C HIS A 330 11.70 12.32 -7.69
N GLU A 331 10.86 11.29 -7.85
CA GLU A 331 11.32 9.90 -7.88
C GLU A 331 11.57 9.41 -9.30
N VAL A 332 12.58 8.54 -9.45
CA VAL A 332 12.92 7.94 -10.76
C VAL A 332 12.30 6.54 -10.92
N GLY A 333 12.20 5.76 -9.84
CA GLY A 333 11.75 4.38 -9.91
C GLY A 333 10.29 4.25 -10.38
N PRO A 334 10.00 3.51 -11.45
CA PRO A 334 8.64 3.40 -11.98
C PRO A 334 7.75 2.47 -11.13
N SER A 335 6.43 2.58 -11.32
CA SER A 335 5.41 1.64 -10.86
C SER A 335 4.57 1.21 -12.06
N ILE A 336 4.21 -0.08 -12.12
CA ILE A 336 3.35 -0.59 -13.18
C ILE A 336 1.92 -0.11 -12.95
N SER A 337 1.40 -0.23 -11.73
CA SER A 337 0.02 0.17 -11.42
C SER A 337 -0.19 1.67 -11.64
N THR A 338 0.79 2.52 -11.27
CA THR A 338 0.73 3.96 -11.60
C THR A 338 0.59 4.21 -13.09
N ASN A 339 1.36 3.50 -13.92
CA ASN A 339 1.25 3.66 -15.38
C ASN A 339 -0.05 3.07 -15.95
N VAL A 340 -0.59 2.02 -15.33
CA VAL A 340 -1.94 1.49 -15.64
C VAL A 340 -3.02 2.52 -15.29
N HIS A 341 -2.94 3.16 -14.14
CA HIS A 341 -3.87 4.22 -13.74
C HIS A 341 -3.77 5.44 -14.64
N VAL A 342 -2.56 5.83 -15.06
CA VAL A 342 -2.35 6.85 -16.08
C VAL A 342 -3.01 6.45 -17.40
N LEU A 343 -2.88 5.19 -17.83
CA LEU A 343 -3.55 4.71 -19.04
C LEU A 343 -5.08 4.85 -18.94
N GLY A 344 -5.65 4.54 -17.78
CA GLY A 344 -7.07 4.77 -17.46
C GLY A 344 -7.45 6.24 -17.55
N ALA A 345 -6.70 7.12 -16.88
CA ALA A 345 -6.91 8.57 -16.93
C ALA A 345 -6.81 9.13 -18.36
N LEU A 346 -5.84 8.67 -19.16
CA LEU A 346 -5.70 9.05 -20.57
C LEU A 346 -6.89 8.56 -21.41
N LYS A 347 -7.35 7.32 -21.18
CA LYS A 347 -8.54 6.75 -21.84
C LYS A 347 -9.78 7.59 -21.55
N GLN A 348 -9.96 7.96 -20.29
CA GLN A 348 -11.09 8.76 -19.85
C GLN A 348 -11.00 10.22 -20.34
N ALA A 349 -9.79 10.76 -20.47
CA ALA A 349 -9.54 12.05 -21.10
C ALA A 349 -9.73 12.06 -22.64
N GLY A 350 -10.11 10.94 -23.24
CA GLY A 350 -10.38 10.83 -24.68
C GLY A 350 -9.12 10.78 -25.55
N TYR A 351 -7.98 10.35 -25.02
CA TYR A 351 -6.77 10.17 -25.83
C TYR A 351 -6.95 9.06 -26.86
N ASP A 352 -6.32 9.23 -28.02
CA ASP A 352 -6.33 8.23 -29.08
C ASP A 352 -5.31 7.10 -28.82
N LYS A 353 -5.61 5.89 -29.28
CA LYS A 353 -4.73 4.71 -29.13
C LYS A 353 -3.33 4.92 -29.73
N CYS A 354 -3.21 5.76 -30.75
CA CYS A 354 -1.95 6.06 -31.42
C CYS A 354 -1.17 7.22 -30.77
N HIS A 355 -1.76 7.90 -29.78
CA HIS A 355 -1.14 9.05 -29.13
C HIS A 355 0.22 8.66 -28.49
N PRO A 356 1.28 9.48 -28.61
CA PRO A 356 2.61 9.15 -28.08
C PRO A 356 2.62 8.73 -26.61
N ARG A 357 1.84 9.42 -25.75
CA ARG A 357 1.68 9.07 -24.32
C ARG A 357 1.10 7.68 -24.11
N VAL A 358 0.04 7.33 -24.84
CA VAL A 358 -0.62 6.02 -24.75
C VAL A 358 0.34 4.93 -25.19
N ARG A 359 1.02 5.12 -26.33
CA ARG A 359 2.02 4.15 -26.83
C ARG A 359 3.20 3.99 -25.87
N LYS A 360 3.75 5.07 -25.33
CA LYS A 360 4.82 5.03 -24.33
C LYS A 360 4.43 4.21 -23.11
N VAL A 361 3.25 4.49 -22.54
CA VAL A 361 2.74 3.77 -21.37
C VAL A 361 2.56 2.28 -21.68
N LEU A 362 2.01 1.92 -22.84
CA LEU A 362 1.87 0.51 -23.25
C LEU A 362 3.22 -0.17 -23.52
N GLU A 363 4.19 0.54 -24.10
CA GLU A 363 5.56 0.03 -24.31
C GLU A 363 6.24 -0.29 -22.97
N PHE A 364 6.11 0.61 -21.99
CA PHE A 364 6.59 0.38 -20.63
C PHE A 364 5.90 -0.81 -19.95
N ILE A 365 4.56 -0.89 -20.01
CA ILE A 365 3.80 -2.00 -19.44
C ILE A 365 4.18 -3.33 -20.09
N ARG A 366 4.24 -3.40 -21.43
CA ARG A 366 4.58 -4.65 -22.15
C ARG A 366 6.01 -5.12 -21.86
N SER A 367 6.98 -4.20 -21.83
CA SER A 367 8.38 -4.53 -21.54
C SER A 367 8.63 -4.95 -20.09
N SER A 368 7.72 -4.60 -19.17
CA SER A 368 7.80 -4.93 -17.74
C SER A 368 6.92 -6.11 -17.32
N LYS A 369 6.34 -6.84 -18.28
CA LYS A 369 5.53 -8.04 -18.01
C LYS A 369 6.38 -9.16 -17.44
N GLU A 370 5.84 -9.92 -16.50
CA GLU A 370 6.52 -11.09 -15.95
C GLU A 370 6.87 -12.12 -17.05
N PRO A 371 8.06 -12.72 -17.02
CA PRO A 371 8.44 -13.73 -18.01
C PRO A 371 7.55 -14.98 -17.85
N GLY A 372 7.07 -15.51 -18.97
CA GLY A 372 6.23 -16.73 -19.00
C GLY A 372 4.80 -16.58 -18.48
N ARG A 373 4.42 -15.45 -17.90
CA ARG A 373 3.05 -15.17 -17.42
C ARG A 373 2.49 -13.93 -18.11
N PHE A 374 1.16 -13.82 -18.21
CA PHE A 374 0.48 -12.60 -18.64
C PHE A 374 -0.06 -11.86 -17.43
N CYS A 375 0.85 -11.54 -16.52
CA CYS A 375 0.56 -10.78 -15.32
C CYS A 375 1.68 -9.79 -15.01
N TRP A 376 1.37 -8.83 -14.15
CA TRP A 376 2.27 -7.76 -13.74
C TRP A 376 2.31 -7.66 -12.23
N ARG A 377 3.51 -7.64 -11.68
CA ARG A 377 3.74 -7.32 -10.27
C ARG A 377 4.05 -5.84 -10.15
N ASP A 378 3.59 -5.25 -9.07
CA ASP A 378 3.77 -3.83 -8.81
C ASP A 378 4.36 -3.61 -7.42
N LYS A 379 4.98 -2.44 -7.22
CA LYS A 379 5.60 -2.05 -5.96
C LYS A 379 4.63 -1.47 -4.93
N TRP A 380 3.36 -1.24 -5.28
CA TRP A 380 2.31 -0.77 -4.35
C TRP A 380 1.32 -1.85 -3.92
N HIS A 381 1.16 -2.91 -4.71
CA HIS A 381 0.32 -4.04 -4.39
C HIS A 381 1.01 -5.37 -4.72
N ARG A 382 1.04 -6.30 -3.77
CA ARG A 382 1.75 -7.58 -3.91
C ARG A 382 1.11 -8.46 -4.98
N SER A 383 -0.21 -8.55 -5.00
CA SER A 383 -0.89 -9.44 -5.93
C SER A 383 -0.78 -8.94 -7.37
N ALA A 384 -0.41 -9.85 -8.26
CA ALA A 384 -0.44 -9.59 -9.69
C ALA A 384 -1.89 -9.43 -10.22
N TYR A 385 -2.91 -9.95 -9.52
CA TYR A 385 -4.30 -9.79 -9.94
C TYR A 385 -4.78 -8.35 -9.87
N TYR A 386 -4.32 -7.55 -8.91
CA TYR A 386 -4.63 -6.12 -8.84
C TYR A 386 -4.22 -5.40 -10.12
N THR A 387 -2.92 -5.43 -10.44
CA THR A 387 -2.37 -4.73 -11.60
C THR A 387 -2.91 -5.29 -12.91
N THR A 388 -3.04 -6.62 -13.02
CA THR A 388 -3.49 -7.28 -14.24
C THR A 388 -4.97 -6.99 -14.51
N ALA A 389 -5.83 -7.03 -13.49
CA ALA A 389 -7.24 -6.69 -13.63
C ALA A 389 -7.44 -5.23 -14.05
N HIS A 390 -6.74 -4.31 -13.39
CA HIS A 390 -6.83 -2.88 -13.69
C HIS A 390 -6.29 -2.57 -15.09
N LEU A 391 -5.25 -3.29 -15.54
CA LEU A 391 -4.73 -3.16 -16.90
C LEU A 391 -5.77 -3.55 -17.95
N ILE A 392 -6.48 -4.65 -17.74
CA ILE A 392 -7.55 -5.08 -18.67
C ILE A 392 -8.62 -3.98 -18.79
N CYS A 393 -9.01 -3.37 -17.68
CA CYS A 393 -9.95 -2.24 -17.68
C CYS A 393 -9.40 -1.02 -18.44
N ALA A 394 -8.13 -0.66 -18.21
CA ALA A 394 -7.51 0.54 -18.75
C ALA A 394 -7.08 0.42 -20.23
N ALA A 395 -6.72 -0.78 -20.69
CA ALA A 395 -6.17 -0.99 -22.04
C ALA A 395 -7.23 -1.35 -23.10
N SER A 396 -8.51 -1.54 -22.72
CA SER A 396 -9.59 -1.72 -23.68
C SER A 396 -9.69 -0.60 -24.70
N ASN A 397 -9.82 -0.96 -25.98
CA ASN A 397 -9.74 -0.10 -27.17
C ASN A 397 -8.32 0.43 -27.51
N TYR A 398 -7.32 0.18 -26.67
CA TYR A 398 -5.92 0.52 -26.93
C TYR A 398 -5.10 -0.69 -27.35
N ASP A 399 -5.14 -1.77 -26.55
CA ASP A 399 -4.40 -3.02 -26.80
C ASP A 399 -5.22 -4.25 -26.38
N ASP A 400 -6.26 -4.54 -27.15
CA ASP A 400 -7.19 -5.64 -26.88
C ASP A 400 -6.52 -7.02 -26.95
N ALA A 401 -5.40 -7.15 -27.68
CA ALA A 401 -4.62 -8.39 -27.71
C ALA A 401 -3.97 -8.65 -26.34
N LEU A 402 -3.37 -7.62 -25.73
CA LEU A 402 -2.81 -7.72 -24.39
C LEU A 402 -3.88 -8.05 -23.35
N CYS A 403 -5.07 -7.43 -23.46
CA CYS A 403 -6.20 -7.74 -22.59
C CYS A 403 -6.65 -9.20 -22.74
N SER A 404 -6.74 -9.71 -23.97
CA SER A 404 -7.13 -11.10 -24.24
C SER A 404 -6.15 -12.09 -23.60
N ASP A 405 -4.85 -11.87 -23.71
CA ASP A 405 -3.84 -12.74 -23.10
C ASP A 405 -3.88 -12.68 -21.57
N ALA A 406 -4.08 -11.50 -21.00
CA ALA A 406 -4.24 -11.31 -19.56
C ALA A 406 -5.51 -12.00 -19.01
N ILE A 407 -6.62 -11.91 -19.75
CA ILE A 407 -7.85 -12.67 -19.45
C ILE A 407 -7.59 -14.17 -19.54
N GLY A 408 -6.86 -14.63 -20.56
CA GLY A 408 -6.43 -16.03 -20.68
C GLY A 408 -5.66 -16.51 -19.45
N TRP A 409 -4.77 -15.68 -18.91
CA TRP A 409 -4.06 -15.97 -17.66
C TRP A 409 -5.01 -16.04 -16.45
N ILE A 410 -5.91 -15.05 -16.26
CA ILE A 410 -6.91 -15.08 -15.18
C ILE A 410 -7.75 -16.36 -15.25
N LEU A 411 -8.23 -16.73 -16.44
CA LEU A 411 -9.03 -17.94 -16.62
C LEU A 411 -8.24 -19.22 -16.30
N ASN A 412 -6.97 -19.27 -16.70
CA ASN A 412 -6.10 -20.43 -16.46
C ASN A 412 -5.76 -20.61 -14.97
N THR A 413 -5.69 -19.52 -14.22
CA THR A 413 -5.34 -19.54 -12.79
C THR A 413 -6.55 -19.54 -11.85
N GLN A 414 -7.77 -19.62 -12.36
CA GLN A 414 -8.96 -19.79 -11.53
C GLN A 414 -8.90 -21.13 -10.78
N ARG A 415 -9.11 -21.09 -9.46
CA ARG A 415 -9.03 -22.27 -8.60
C ARG A 415 -10.25 -23.19 -8.79
N PRO A 416 -10.19 -24.46 -8.35
CA PRO A 416 -11.30 -25.40 -8.47
C PRO A 416 -12.61 -24.91 -7.83
N ASP A 417 -12.51 -24.19 -6.71
CA ASP A 417 -13.63 -23.59 -5.99
C ASP A 417 -14.15 -22.27 -6.61
N GLY A 418 -13.52 -21.79 -7.69
CA GLY A 418 -13.90 -20.57 -8.40
C GLY A 418 -13.15 -19.31 -7.96
N SER A 419 -12.36 -19.38 -6.89
CA SER A 419 -11.61 -18.24 -6.35
C SER A 419 -10.28 -17.98 -7.07
N TRP A 420 -9.63 -16.88 -6.71
CA TRP A 420 -8.24 -16.58 -7.08
C TRP A 420 -7.40 -16.23 -5.86
N GLY A 421 -6.12 -16.52 -5.95
CA GLY A 421 -5.09 -15.97 -5.07
C GLY A 421 -3.70 -16.29 -5.58
N PHE A 422 -2.78 -15.34 -5.40
CA PHE A 422 -1.47 -15.36 -6.05
C PHE A 422 -0.38 -16.01 -5.19
N PHE A 423 -0.61 -16.14 -3.88
CA PHE A 423 0.41 -16.54 -2.91
C PHE A 423 0.07 -17.86 -2.22
N ASP A 424 1.11 -18.68 -2.00
CA ASP A 424 1.12 -19.86 -1.11
C ASP A 424 -0.04 -20.85 -1.32
N GLY A 425 -0.60 -20.87 -2.54
CA GLY A 425 -1.74 -21.72 -2.88
C GLY A 425 -3.03 -21.38 -2.12
N GLN A 426 -3.16 -20.18 -1.56
CA GLN A 426 -4.37 -19.70 -0.86
C GLN A 426 -5.12 -18.68 -1.71
N ALA A 427 -6.44 -18.59 -1.48
CA ALA A 427 -7.32 -17.63 -2.15
C ALA A 427 -7.55 -16.40 -1.27
N THR A 428 -7.88 -15.27 -1.87
CA THR A 428 -8.33 -14.08 -1.13
C THR A 428 -9.57 -13.46 -1.76
N ALA A 429 -10.39 -12.82 -0.92
CA ALA A 429 -11.57 -12.08 -1.36
C ALA A 429 -11.21 -10.88 -2.24
N GLU A 430 -10.14 -10.16 -1.88
CA GLU A 430 -9.60 -9.02 -2.63
C GLU A 430 -9.18 -9.43 -4.05
N GLU A 431 -8.33 -10.44 -4.18
CA GLU A 431 -7.84 -10.89 -5.50
C GLU A 431 -8.97 -11.49 -6.35
N THR A 432 -9.88 -12.24 -5.72
CA THR A 432 -11.07 -12.78 -6.41
C THR A 432 -11.97 -11.66 -6.91
N ALA A 433 -12.15 -10.58 -6.14
CA ALA A 433 -12.94 -9.43 -6.56
C ALA A 433 -12.34 -8.73 -7.79
N TYR A 434 -11.02 -8.52 -7.80
CA TYR A 434 -10.33 -7.93 -8.97
C TYR A 434 -10.49 -8.78 -10.23
N CYS A 435 -10.37 -10.12 -10.11
CA CYS A 435 -10.60 -11.01 -11.24
C CYS A 435 -12.04 -10.94 -11.76
N ILE A 436 -13.04 -10.91 -10.88
CA ILE A 436 -14.45 -10.74 -11.28
C ILE A 436 -14.63 -9.43 -12.06
N GLN A 437 -14.06 -8.33 -11.57
CA GLN A 437 -14.15 -7.03 -12.23
C GLN A 437 -13.57 -7.07 -13.65
N ALA A 438 -12.39 -7.65 -13.83
CA ALA A 438 -11.75 -7.78 -15.14
C ALA A 438 -12.53 -8.67 -16.11
N LEU A 439 -13.04 -9.82 -15.63
CA LEU A 439 -13.83 -10.74 -16.44
C LEU A 439 -15.15 -10.10 -16.88
N ALA A 440 -15.85 -9.41 -15.96
CA ALA A 440 -17.10 -8.71 -16.29
C ALA A 440 -16.86 -7.55 -17.26
N HIS A 441 -15.79 -6.78 -17.06
CA HIS A 441 -15.37 -5.73 -18.01
C HIS A 441 -15.08 -6.29 -19.40
N TRP A 442 -14.30 -7.37 -19.49
CA TRP A 442 -13.98 -7.99 -20.77
C TRP A 442 -15.20 -8.62 -21.46
N GLN A 443 -16.12 -9.20 -20.69
CA GLN A 443 -17.39 -9.71 -21.21
C GLN A 443 -18.20 -8.58 -21.88
N ARG A 444 -18.32 -7.41 -21.23
CA ARG A 444 -19.00 -6.24 -21.81
C ARG A 444 -18.28 -5.68 -23.04
N HIS A 445 -16.95 -5.61 -23.00
CA HIS A 445 -16.14 -5.04 -24.10
C HIS A 445 -16.12 -5.94 -25.35
N SER A 446 -15.88 -7.25 -25.17
CA SER A 446 -15.62 -8.18 -26.28
C SER A 446 -16.85 -8.99 -26.73
N GLY A 447 -17.90 -9.06 -25.90
CA GLY A 447 -19.02 -9.99 -26.08
C GLY A 447 -18.68 -11.46 -25.76
N THR A 448 -17.47 -11.75 -25.27
CA THR A 448 -17.08 -13.11 -24.82
C THR A 448 -17.88 -13.49 -23.57
N SER A 449 -18.59 -14.62 -23.60
CA SER A 449 -19.33 -15.09 -22.43
C SER A 449 -18.37 -15.68 -21.37
N LEU A 450 -18.32 -15.02 -20.22
CA LEU A 450 -17.51 -15.36 -19.05
C LEU A 450 -18.37 -15.52 -17.78
N SER A 451 -19.69 -15.53 -17.92
CA SER A 451 -20.66 -15.59 -16.83
C SER A 451 -20.51 -16.83 -15.97
N ALA A 452 -20.12 -17.98 -16.55
CA ALA A 452 -19.88 -19.21 -15.79
C ALA A 452 -18.73 -19.08 -14.78
N GLN A 453 -17.62 -18.43 -15.19
CA GLN A 453 -16.45 -18.21 -14.35
C GLN A 453 -16.73 -17.16 -13.28
N ILE A 454 -17.44 -16.08 -13.65
CA ILE A 454 -17.90 -15.04 -12.75
C ILE A 454 -18.85 -15.63 -11.69
N SER A 455 -19.81 -16.46 -12.10
CA SER A 455 -20.80 -17.09 -11.21
C SER A 455 -20.13 -18.01 -10.17
N ARG A 456 -19.19 -18.87 -10.60
CA ARG A 456 -18.39 -19.70 -9.67
C ARG A 456 -17.63 -18.85 -8.64
N ALA A 457 -16.98 -17.78 -9.11
CA ALA A 457 -16.25 -16.88 -8.25
C ALA A 457 -17.16 -16.14 -7.26
N GLY A 458 -18.34 -15.70 -7.70
CA GLY A 458 -19.35 -15.07 -6.86
C GLY A 458 -19.91 -16.00 -5.78
N GLY A 459 -20.10 -17.28 -6.14
CA GLY A 459 -20.46 -18.33 -5.18
C GLY A 459 -19.46 -18.42 -4.03
N TRP A 460 -18.16 -18.49 -4.35
CA TRP A 460 -17.10 -18.49 -3.33
C TRP A 460 -17.02 -17.17 -2.58
N LEU A 461 -17.03 -16.03 -3.29
CA LEU A 461 -16.83 -14.70 -2.71
C LEU A 461 -17.92 -14.36 -1.68
N SER A 462 -19.18 -14.72 -1.96
CA SER A 462 -20.29 -14.49 -1.03
C SER A 462 -20.16 -15.21 0.32
N GLN A 463 -19.37 -16.29 0.37
CA GLN A 463 -19.12 -17.07 1.59
C GLN A 463 -17.82 -16.67 2.30
N HIS A 464 -16.94 -15.91 1.63
CA HIS A 464 -15.59 -15.58 2.11
C HIS A 464 -15.29 -14.07 2.05
N CYS A 465 -16.32 -13.22 1.99
CA CYS A 465 -16.20 -11.77 1.86
C CYS A 465 -15.97 -11.03 3.20
N GLU A 466 -16.08 -11.73 4.32
CA GLU A 466 -15.95 -11.11 5.65
C GLU A 466 -14.48 -10.89 6.04
N PRO A 467 -14.16 -9.80 6.76
CA PRO A 467 -12.83 -9.57 7.30
C PRO A 467 -12.48 -10.58 8.42
N PRO A 468 -11.20 -10.73 8.81
CA PRO A 468 -10.03 -9.96 8.38
C PRO A 468 -9.55 -10.31 6.97
N TYR A 469 -9.01 -9.32 6.27
CA TYR A 469 -8.44 -9.49 4.93
C TYR A 469 -6.91 -9.60 5.00
N ALA A 470 -6.33 -10.31 4.03
CA ALA A 470 -4.89 -10.36 3.87
C ALA A 470 -4.33 -8.97 3.53
N PRO A 471 -3.26 -8.49 4.19
CA PRO A 471 -2.61 -7.23 3.83
C PRO A 471 -1.78 -7.39 2.56
N LEU A 472 -2.36 -7.04 1.42
CA LEU A 472 -1.69 -7.16 0.11
C LEU A 472 -1.07 -5.85 -0.39
N TRP A 473 -1.34 -4.73 0.27
CA TRP A 473 -0.81 -3.42 -0.09
C TRP A 473 0.57 -3.21 0.53
N ILE A 474 1.43 -2.46 -0.17
CA ILE A 474 2.84 -2.31 0.18
C ILE A 474 3.11 -0.89 0.68
N ALA A 475 3.47 -0.78 1.95
CA ALA A 475 4.15 0.38 2.52
C ALA A 475 5.56 -0.05 2.95
N LYS A 476 6.04 0.42 4.11
CA LYS A 476 7.29 -0.09 4.70
C LYS A 476 7.20 -1.58 5.04
N THR A 477 6.00 -2.01 5.42
CA THR A 477 5.58 -3.41 5.55
C THR A 477 4.22 -3.57 4.87
N LEU A 478 3.66 -4.77 4.88
CA LEU A 478 2.36 -5.02 4.28
C LEU A 478 1.25 -4.38 5.12
N TYR A 479 0.22 -3.86 4.45
CA TYR A 479 -0.99 -3.35 5.09
C TYR A 479 -2.25 -3.68 4.29
N CYS A 480 -3.42 -3.46 4.90
CA CYS A 480 -4.72 -3.61 4.29
C CYS A 480 -5.54 -2.33 4.53
N SER A 481 -6.07 -1.70 3.49
CA SER A 481 -7.21 -0.79 3.66
C SER A 481 -8.51 -1.58 3.54
N ALA A 482 -9.12 -1.90 4.68
CA ALA A 482 -10.34 -2.69 4.72
C ALA A 482 -11.51 -1.99 4.01
N THR A 483 -11.52 -0.65 3.98
CA THR A 483 -12.51 0.14 3.23
C THR A 483 -12.39 -0.14 1.72
N VAL A 484 -11.17 -0.07 1.17
CA VAL A 484 -10.93 -0.30 -0.26
C VAL A 484 -11.21 -1.74 -0.66
N VAL A 485 -10.79 -2.71 0.16
CA VAL A 485 -11.07 -4.14 -0.08
C VAL A 485 -12.58 -4.40 -0.10
N LYS A 486 -13.33 -3.83 0.84
CA LYS A 486 -14.80 -3.95 0.85
C LYS A 486 -15.43 -3.33 -0.40
N ALA A 487 -14.88 -2.23 -0.92
CA ALA A 487 -15.40 -1.60 -2.13
C ALA A 487 -15.21 -2.53 -3.34
N ALA A 488 -14.05 -3.17 -3.47
CA ALA A 488 -13.78 -4.16 -4.50
C ALA A 488 -14.72 -5.38 -4.38
N ILE A 489 -14.90 -5.92 -3.18
CA ILE A 489 -15.80 -7.06 -2.93
C ILE A 489 -17.26 -6.70 -3.25
N LEU A 490 -17.75 -5.54 -2.80
CA LEU A 490 -19.11 -5.09 -3.10
C LEU A 490 -19.32 -4.90 -4.61
N SER A 491 -18.34 -4.30 -5.29
CA SER A 491 -18.34 -4.14 -6.74
C SER A 491 -18.44 -5.49 -7.45
N ALA A 492 -17.56 -6.43 -7.09
CA ALA A 492 -17.54 -7.77 -7.67
C ALA A 492 -18.84 -8.55 -7.41
N LEU A 493 -19.40 -8.50 -6.20
CA LEU A 493 -20.67 -9.16 -5.90
C LEU A 493 -21.83 -8.59 -6.72
N ARG A 494 -21.85 -7.27 -6.99
CA ARG A 494 -22.86 -6.67 -7.89
C ARG A 494 -22.68 -7.10 -9.34
N LEU A 495 -21.44 -7.15 -9.84
CA LEU A 495 -21.11 -7.65 -11.17
C LEU A 495 -21.50 -9.13 -11.38
N VAL A 496 -21.43 -9.94 -10.32
CA VAL A 496 -21.94 -11.32 -10.34
C VAL A 496 -23.46 -11.33 -10.53
N ASP A 497 -24.19 -10.47 -9.80
CA ASP A 497 -25.64 -10.35 -9.91
C ASP A 497 -26.07 -9.92 -11.34
N GLU A 498 -25.31 -9.00 -11.94
CA GLU A 498 -25.51 -8.50 -13.32
C GLU A 498 -25.25 -9.59 -14.38
N SER A 499 -24.27 -10.47 -14.17
CA SER A 499 -23.86 -11.47 -15.18
C SER A 499 -24.83 -12.66 -15.33
N ASN A 500 -25.83 -12.75 -14.46
CA ASN A 500 -26.89 -13.77 -14.52
C ASN A 500 -28.17 -13.26 -15.22
N GLN A 501 -28.24 -11.97 -15.55
CA GLN A 501 -29.32 -11.35 -16.32
C GLN A 501 -28.96 -11.37 -17.81
#